data_AF-A0A151KU79-F1
#
_entry.id   AF-A0A151KU79-F1
#
_cell.length_a   1.000
_cell.length_b   1.000
_cell.length_c   1.000
_cell.angle_alpha   90.00
_cell.angle_beta   90.00
_cell.angle_gamma   90.00
#
_symmetry.space_group_name_H-M   'P 1'
#
loop_
_entity.id
_entity.type
_entity.pdbx_description
1 polymer ?
#
loop_
_entity_poly.entity_id
_entity_poly.type
_entity_poly.pdbx_seq_one_letter_code
_entity_poly.pdbx_strand_id
1 'polypeptide(L)'
;MQDDPMYETSNKLKDWHAFLNDIVGVFALSIAVSALCSSYPKEIATLGVIFITVWAFTKNFSWGVKKHQEREERYIGRIKSNLFSFIRSPCLVIGYFLLFYIAMGELTIESLEGFSFQNFFTL
;
A
#
# COMPACT_ATOMS: atom_id res chain seq x y z
N MET A 1 -31.95 5.33 5.21
CA MET A 1 -30.75 4.45 5.09
C MET A 1 -29.44 5.17 5.41
N GLN A 2 -29.39 6.50 5.41
CA GLN A 2 -28.16 7.28 5.67
C GLN A 2 -27.78 7.39 7.16
N ASP A 3 -28.67 7.02 8.08
CA ASP A 3 -28.46 7.08 9.54
C ASP A 3 -27.95 5.77 10.17
N ASP A 4 -27.61 4.76 9.37
CA ASP A 4 -27.03 3.52 9.90
C ASP A 4 -25.55 3.77 10.30
N PRO A 5 -25.17 3.61 11.58
CA PRO A 5 -23.79 3.78 12.02
C PRO A 5 -22.79 2.85 11.30
N MET A 6 -23.27 1.75 10.73
CA MET A 6 -22.46 0.88 9.86
C MET A 6 -22.17 1.54 8.51
N TYR A 7 -23.15 2.20 7.92
CA TYR A 7 -22.98 2.90 6.64
C TYR A 7 -21.96 4.04 6.76
N GLU A 8 -22.04 4.84 7.83
CA GLU A 8 -21.05 5.90 8.12
C GLU A 8 -19.64 5.32 8.32
N THR A 9 -19.54 4.21 9.06
CA THR A 9 -18.26 3.51 9.31
C THR A 9 -17.64 3.00 8.02
N SER A 10 -18.45 2.37 7.15
CA SER A 10 -17.97 1.85 5.87
C SER A 10 -17.48 2.96 4.94
N ASN A 11 -18.19 4.09 4.86
CA ASN A 11 -17.77 5.24 4.05
C ASN A 11 -16.45 5.83 4.56
N LYS A 12 -16.31 6.06 5.87
CA LYS A 12 -15.04 6.58 6.43
C LYS A 12 -13.86 5.65 6.18
N LEU A 13 -14.05 4.34 6.29
CA LEU A 13 -13.00 3.36 5.96
C LEU A 13 -12.69 3.36 4.47
N LYS A 14 -13.70 3.46 3.61
CA LYS A 14 -13.51 3.56 2.16
C LYS A 14 -12.69 4.78 1.78
N ASP A 15 -13.02 5.95 2.32
CA ASP A 15 -12.29 7.20 2.07
C ASP A 15 -10.85 7.12 2.59
N TRP A 16 -10.66 6.49 3.74
CA TRP A 16 -9.32 6.22 4.28
C TRP A 16 -8.49 5.31 3.36
N HIS A 17 -9.06 4.20 2.89
CA HIS A 17 -8.38 3.30 1.96
C HIS A 17 -8.11 3.96 0.61
N ALA A 18 -9.03 4.78 0.10
CA ALA A 18 -8.81 5.55 -1.12
C ALA A 18 -7.62 6.52 -0.96
N PHE A 19 -7.58 7.28 0.15
CA PHE A 19 -6.44 8.14 0.47
C PHE A 19 -5.12 7.35 0.56
N LEU A 20 -5.13 6.21 1.25
CA LEU A 20 -3.97 5.33 1.35
C LEU A 20 -3.51 4.83 -0.01
N ASN A 21 -4.44 4.41 -0.87
CA ASN A 21 -4.11 3.90 -2.19
C ASN A 21 -3.55 4.99 -3.11
N ASP A 22 -4.27 6.10 -3.21
CA ASP A 22 -4.06 7.10 -4.26
C ASP A 22 -2.89 8.03 -3.93
N ILE A 23 -2.64 8.30 -2.64
CA ILE A 23 -1.54 9.17 -2.22
C ILE A 23 -0.36 8.33 -1.77
N VAL A 24 -0.55 7.48 -0.75
CA VAL A 24 0.56 6.74 -0.15
C VAL A 24 1.03 5.62 -1.07
N GLY A 25 0.11 4.94 -1.76
CA GLY A 25 0.46 3.89 -2.70
C GLY A 25 1.16 4.41 -3.94
N VAL A 26 0.68 5.51 -4.53
CA VAL A 26 1.38 6.17 -5.64
C VAL A 26 2.75 6.69 -5.19
N PHE A 27 2.86 7.23 -3.99
CA PHE A 27 4.14 7.64 -3.42
C PHE A 27 5.10 6.45 -3.23
N ALA A 28 4.63 5.33 -2.69
CA ALA A 28 5.41 4.11 -2.52
C ALA A 28 5.92 3.57 -3.87
N LEU A 29 5.05 3.53 -4.88
CA LEU A 29 5.43 3.14 -6.25
C LEU A 29 6.47 4.09 -6.84
N SER A 30 6.29 5.40 -6.65
CA SER A 30 7.22 6.41 -7.15
C SER A 30 8.60 6.25 -6.52
N ILE A 31 8.67 6.00 -5.20
CA ILE A 31 9.94 5.69 -4.53
C ILE A 31 10.51 4.38 -5.06
N ALA A 32 9.71 3.34 -5.26
CA ALA A 32 10.21 2.05 -5.76
C ALA A 32 10.89 2.19 -7.12
N VAL A 33 10.24 2.89 -8.06
CA VAL A 33 10.80 3.18 -9.39
C VAL A 33 12.06 4.04 -9.25
N SER A 34 12.02 5.09 -8.42
CA SER A 34 13.17 5.96 -8.20
C SER A 34 14.36 5.23 -7.57
N ALA A 35 14.08 4.32 -6.64
CA ALA A 35 15.07 3.48 -5.97
C ALA A 35 15.75 2.57 -7.00
N LEU A 36 14.97 1.86 -7.82
CA LEU A 36 15.49 1.00 -8.89
C LEU A 36 16.45 1.76 -9.80
N CYS A 37 16.10 2.97 -10.23
CA CYS A 37 16.93 3.78 -11.14
C CYS A 37 18.11 4.50 -10.46
N SER A 38 18.27 4.39 -9.14
CA SER A 38 19.32 5.09 -8.39
C SER A 38 20.63 4.32 -8.33
N SER A 39 21.70 5.00 -7.94
CA SER A 39 22.98 4.36 -7.61
C SER A 39 22.96 3.57 -6.31
N TYR A 40 21.93 3.74 -5.47
CA TYR A 40 21.80 3.14 -4.13
C TYR A 40 20.38 2.57 -3.92
N PRO A 41 19.95 1.59 -4.73
CA PRO A 41 18.57 1.12 -4.75
C PRO A 41 18.12 0.54 -3.42
N LYS A 42 18.99 -0.24 -2.76
CA LYS A 42 18.67 -0.93 -1.51
C LYS A 42 18.49 0.07 -0.36
N GLU A 43 19.35 1.06 -0.28
CA GLU A 43 19.36 2.09 0.75
C GLU A 43 18.12 3.00 0.62
N ILE A 44 17.82 3.48 -0.59
CA ILE A 44 16.64 4.31 -0.83
C ILE A 44 15.36 3.52 -0.56
N ALA A 45 15.28 2.28 -1.02
CA ALA A 45 14.12 1.43 -0.76
C ALA A 45 13.93 1.16 0.75
N THR A 46 15.02 0.89 1.47
CA THR A 46 15.00 0.70 2.93
C THR A 46 14.48 1.94 3.65
N LEU A 47 14.97 3.13 3.29
CA LEU A 47 14.47 4.39 3.84
C LEU A 47 12.99 4.60 3.51
N GLY A 48 12.56 4.24 2.29
CA GLY A 48 11.16 4.26 1.87
C GLY A 48 10.26 3.37 2.74
N VAL A 49 10.68 2.12 2.97
CA VAL A 49 9.96 1.17 3.84
C VAL A 49 9.85 1.71 5.26
N ILE A 50 10.97 2.19 5.83
CA ILE A 50 10.98 2.76 7.19
C ILE A 50 10.04 3.96 7.27
N PHE A 51 10.12 4.89 6.32
CA PHE A 51 9.28 6.08 6.30
C PHE A 51 7.79 5.74 6.24
N ILE A 52 7.39 4.87 5.29
CA ILE A 52 5.98 4.46 5.14
C ILE A 52 5.49 3.74 6.40
N THR A 53 6.33 2.88 6.99
CA THR A 53 6.00 2.14 8.22
C THR A 53 5.77 3.10 9.39
N VAL A 54 6.72 4.02 9.65
CA VAL A 54 6.62 5.01 10.74
C VAL A 54 5.42 5.93 10.53
N TRP A 55 5.20 6.37 9.30
CA TRP A 55 4.05 7.19 8.95
C TRP A 55 2.73 6.44 9.19
N ALA A 56 2.63 5.18 8.77
CA ALA A 56 1.45 4.34 8.98
C ALA A 56 1.16 4.16 10.47
N PHE A 57 2.17 3.91 11.30
CA PHE A 57 2.02 3.86 12.75
C PHE A 57 1.48 5.17 13.30
N THR A 58 2.04 6.31 12.90
CA THR A 58 1.63 7.64 13.38
C THR A 58 0.18 7.98 12.99
N LYS A 59 -0.26 7.56 11.80
CA LYS A 59 -1.63 7.79 11.33
C LYS A 59 -2.65 6.84 11.96
N ASN A 60 -2.26 5.60 12.25
CA ASN A 60 -3.12 4.65 12.96
C ASN A 60 -3.57 5.19 14.34
N PHE A 61 -2.74 6.02 14.98
CA PHE A 61 -3.07 6.65 16.27
C PHE A 61 -3.89 7.95 16.15
N SER A 62 -3.84 8.68 15.03
CA SER A 62 -4.34 10.07 14.97
C SER A 62 -5.70 10.26 14.29
N TRP A 63 -6.14 9.35 13.42
CA TRP A 63 -7.32 9.62 12.56
C TRP A 63 -8.65 9.04 13.03
N GLY A 64 -8.72 8.42 14.21
CA GLY A 64 -9.97 7.79 14.70
C GLY A 64 -10.46 6.61 13.83
N VAL A 65 -9.75 6.27 12.75
CA VAL A 65 -9.97 5.14 11.86
C VAL A 65 -10.01 3.84 12.64
N LYS A 66 -9.16 3.70 13.67
CA LYS A 66 -9.12 2.53 14.54
C LYS A 66 -10.50 2.19 15.12
N LYS A 67 -11.29 3.19 15.53
CA LYS A 67 -12.66 2.96 16.07
C LYS A 67 -13.61 2.44 14.99
N HIS A 68 -13.48 2.94 13.77
CA HIS A 68 -14.27 2.50 12.62
C HIS A 68 -13.86 1.10 12.16
N GLN A 69 -12.56 0.81 12.17
CA GLN A 69 -12.00 -0.50 11.85
C GLN A 69 -12.43 -1.55 12.89
N GLU A 70 -12.30 -1.26 14.18
CA GLU A 70 -12.79 -2.14 15.27
C GLU A 70 -14.31 -2.35 15.24
N ARG A 71 -15.08 -1.39 14.71
CA ARG A 71 -16.52 -1.58 14.47
C ARG A 71 -16.74 -2.50 13.29
N GLU A 72 -16.11 -2.26 12.15
CA GLU A 72 -16.23 -3.12 10.98
C GLU A 72 -15.81 -4.57 11.30
N GLU A 73 -14.67 -4.76 11.97
CA GLU A 73 -14.17 -6.09 12.39
C GLU A 73 -15.17 -6.85 13.26
N ARG A 74 -15.96 -6.17 14.09
CA ARG A 74 -17.01 -6.80 14.91
C ARG A 74 -18.21 -7.29 14.11
N TYR A 75 -18.50 -6.69 12.96
CA TYR A 75 -19.66 -7.05 12.15
C TYR A 75 -19.34 -8.04 11.04
N ILE A 76 -18.22 -7.85 10.32
CA ILE A 76 -17.84 -8.72 9.19
C ILE A 76 -16.71 -9.70 9.53
N GLY A 77 -16.07 -9.54 10.70
CA GLY A 77 -14.93 -10.35 11.12
C GLY A 77 -13.58 -9.79 10.63
N ARG A 78 -12.55 -9.99 11.44
CA ARG A 78 -11.19 -9.47 11.22
C ARG A 78 -10.56 -9.90 9.90
N ILE A 79 -10.71 -11.17 9.51
CA ILE A 79 -10.14 -11.70 8.27
C ILE A 79 -10.75 -11.01 7.05
N LYS A 80 -12.08 -10.84 7.04
CA LYS A 80 -12.78 -10.18 5.93
C LYS A 80 -12.44 -8.70 5.85
N SER A 81 -12.41 -7.99 6.99
CA SER A 81 -12.02 -6.57 7.02
C SER A 81 -10.59 -6.35 6.51
N ASN A 82 -9.64 -7.21 6.89
CA ASN A 82 -8.28 -7.17 6.37
C ASN A 82 -8.24 -7.42 4.85
N LEU A 83 -8.95 -8.43 4.35
CA LEU A 83 -9.01 -8.70 2.91
C LEU A 83 -9.62 -7.54 2.13
N PHE A 84 -10.68 -6.90 2.66
CA PHE A 84 -11.25 -5.70 2.07
C PHE A 84 -10.25 -4.54 2.02
N SER A 85 -9.43 -4.38 3.06
CA SER A 85 -8.37 -3.37 3.12
C SER A 85 -7.32 -3.61 2.02
N PHE A 86 -6.92 -4.86 1.81
CA PHE A 86 -5.98 -5.26 0.75
C PHE A 86 -6.54 -4.98 -0.65
N ILE A 87 -7.78 -5.41 -0.92
CA ILE A 87 -8.43 -5.23 -2.23
C ILE A 87 -8.65 -3.74 -2.54
N ARG A 88 -8.90 -2.91 -1.52
CA ARG A 88 -9.15 -1.47 -1.70
C ARG A 88 -7.87 -0.64 -1.82
N SER A 89 -6.70 -1.21 -1.56
CA SER A 89 -5.42 -0.48 -1.56
C SER A 89 -4.34 -1.14 -2.43
N PRO A 90 -4.62 -1.52 -3.69
CA PRO A 90 -3.68 -2.30 -4.51
C PRO A 90 -2.37 -1.57 -4.78
N CYS A 91 -2.39 -0.26 -5.04
CA CYS A 91 -1.17 0.52 -5.30
C CYS A 91 -0.29 0.58 -4.06
N LEU A 92 -0.88 0.70 -2.87
CA LEU A 92 -0.13 0.69 -1.62
C LEU A 92 0.52 -0.67 -1.38
N VAL A 93 -0.24 -1.75 -1.58
CA VAL A 93 0.25 -3.11 -1.38
C VAL A 93 1.39 -3.40 -2.36
N ILE A 94 1.18 -3.18 -3.65
CA ILE A 94 2.19 -3.42 -4.69
C ILE A 94 3.41 -2.53 -4.48
N GLY A 95 3.22 -1.24 -4.24
CA GLY A 95 4.33 -0.30 -4.03
C GLY A 95 5.16 -0.65 -2.80
N TYR A 96 4.52 -1.01 -1.69
CA TYR A 96 5.22 -1.44 -0.48
C TYR A 96 5.96 -2.77 -0.68
N PHE A 97 5.34 -3.74 -1.37
CA PHE A 97 6.01 -4.99 -1.72
C PHE A 97 7.23 -4.75 -2.60
N LEU A 98 7.13 -3.93 -3.65
CA LEU A 98 8.26 -3.58 -4.50
C LEU A 98 9.40 -2.97 -3.68
N LEU A 99 9.10 -1.98 -2.83
CA LEU A 99 10.09 -1.41 -1.93
C LEU A 99 10.76 -2.45 -1.03
N PHE A 100 9.98 -3.38 -0.47
CA PHE A 100 10.50 -4.44 0.37
C PHE A 100 11.44 -5.39 -0.40
N TYR A 101 11.08 -5.80 -1.61
CA TYR A 101 11.92 -6.65 -2.46
C TYR A 101 13.19 -5.94 -2.94
N ILE A 102 13.12 -4.64 -3.27
CA ILE A 102 14.29 -3.83 -3.60
C ILE A 102 15.21 -3.69 -2.38
N ALA A 103 14.64 -3.46 -1.20
CA ALA A 103 15.40 -3.35 0.06
C ALA A 103 16.12 -4.65 0.42
N MET A 104 15.51 -5.81 0.17
CA MET A 104 16.17 -7.12 0.32
C MET A 104 17.23 -7.37 -0.76
N GLY A 105 17.20 -6.63 -1.87
CA GLY A 105 18.11 -6.78 -2.99
C GLY A 105 17.73 -7.88 -3.97
N GLU A 106 16.50 -8.40 -3.88
CA GLU A 106 15.94 -9.41 -4.78
C GLU A 106 15.44 -8.79 -6.10
N LEU A 107 15.02 -7.52 -6.06
CA LEU A 107 14.60 -6.77 -7.24
C LEU A 107 15.65 -5.71 -7.59
N THR A 108 16.31 -5.88 -8.74
CA THR A 108 17.31 -4.99 -9.30
C THR A 108 16.92 -4.59 -10.73
N ILE A 109 17.63 -3.63 -11.33
CA ILE A 109 17.43 -3.30 -12.76
C ILE A 109 17.69 -4.53 -13.63
N GLU A 110 18.71 -5.32 -13.28
CA GLU A 110 19.10 -6.52 -14.03
C GLU A 110 17.98 -7.57 -14.05
N SER A 111 17.21 -7.72 -12.97
CA SER A 111 16.07 -8.65 -12.95
C SER A 111 14.85 -8.16 -13.75
N LEU A 112 14.88 -6.90 -14.20
CA LEU A 112 13.89 -6.32 -15.11
C LEU A 112 14.36 -6.32 -16.58
N GLU A 113 15.58 -6.78 -16.86
CA GLU A 113 16.05 -6.93 -18.24
C GLU A 113 15.17 -7.92 -19.00
N GLY A 114 14.57 -7.45 -20.10
CA GLY A 114 13.60 -8.22 -20.87
C GLY A 114 12.15 -8.07 -20.41
N PHE A 115 11.86 -7.35 -19.34
CA PHE A 115 10.49 -7.01 -18.95
C PHE A 115 9.98 -5.83 -19.77
N SER A 116 9.45 -6.12 -20.96
CA SER A 116 8.83 -5.12 -21.83
C SER A 116 7.52 -5.63 -22.39
N PHE A 117 6.58 -4.73 -22.68
CA PHE A 117 5.34 -5.09 -23.38
C PHE A 117 5.64 -5.69 -24.76
N GLN A 118 6.73 -5.28 -25.40
CA GLN A 118 7.14 -5.85 -26.69
C GLN A 118 7.39 -7.35 -26.59
N ASN A 119 8.06 -7.80 -25.52
CA ASN A 119 8.37 -9.21 -25.31
C ASN A 119 7.13 -10.06 -24.97
N PHE A 120 6.06 -9.44 -24.47
CA PHE A 120 4.79 -10.11 -24.16
C PHE A 120 3.95 -10.43 -25.41
N PHE A 121 4.06 -9.63 -26.48
CA PHE A 121 3.32 -9.84 -27.73
C PHE A 121 4.09 -10.63 -28.79
N THR A 122 5.35 -10.97 -28.51
CA THR A 122 6.20 -11.80 -29.38
C THR A 122 6.29 -13.27 -28.92
N LEU A 123 5.52 -13.65 -27.90
CA LEU A 123 5.31 -15.03 -27.41
C LEU A 123 4.06 -15.63 -28.06
#